data_AF-A0A9D0W054-F1
#
_entry.id   AF-A0A9D0W054-F1
#
_cell.length_a   1.000
_cell.length_b   1.000
_cell.length_c   1.000
_cell.angle_alpha   90.00
_cell.angle_beta   90.00
_cell.angle_gamma   90.00
#
_symmetry.space_group_name_H-M   'P 1'
#
loop_
_entity.id
_entity.type
_entity.pdbx_description
1 polymer ?
#
loop_
_entity_poly.entity_id
_entity_poly.type
_entity_poly.pdbx_seq_one_letter_code
_entity_poly.pdbx_strand_id
1 'polypeptide(L)'
;MVARTGLELANIATDGRQNPDTAGPASGADREPLPCPCGPCVLSSLLEMPKRGSPMFKTALSALLLGLFLLPAEAAMFKWKDEHGVTQFGQYPPAGVEAERLRAPPRPEGDPEAARQRLDERLQQEREQKDRAREEAQKSARDKEQEARRSRACEAARKDLKTLQRGGNRRVRLPDGTVTYLTAEQRQQRIDKAREQIEATCTEKD
;
A
#
# COMPACT_ATOMS: atom_id res chain seq x y z
N MET A 1 -1.05 -28.27 -15.88
CA MET A 1 -2.02 -27.52 -16.70
C MET A 1 -2.39 -26.27 -15.92
N VAL A 2 -1.95 -25.11 -16.42
CA VAL A 2 -2.42 -23.73 -16.17
C VAL A 2 -2.33 -23.13 -14.75
N ALA A 3 -1.51 -22.07 -14.67
CA ALA A 3 -1.36 -21.12 -13.57
C ALA A 3 -2.57 -20.19 -13.40
N ARG A 4 -2.73 -19.56 -12.21
CA ARG A 4 -3.31 -18.21 -12.11
C ARG A 4 -2.99 -17.51 -10.78
N THR A 5 -2.34 -16.37 -10.93
CA THR A 5 -2.09 -15.25 -10.00
C THR A 5 -3.23 -14.23 -10.09
N GLY A 6 -3.30 -13.31 -9.11
CA GLY A 6 -4.12 -12.07 -9.11
C GLY A 6 -4.95 -11.95 -7.83
N LEU A 7 -4.60 -11.14 -6.82
CA LEU A 7 -4.48 -9.68 -6.74
C LEU A 7 -5.81 -8.97 -7.09
N GLU A 8 -6.57 -8.67 -6.03
CA GLU A 8 -7.85 -7.99 -6.07
C GLU A 8 -7.62 -6.47 -6.02
N LEU A 9 -7.95 -5.77 -7.10
CA LEU A 9 -8.05 -4.31 -7.15
C LEU A 9 -9.49 -3.98 -7.55
N ALA A 10 -10.26 -3.46 -6.60
CA ALA A 10 -11.61 -2.97 -6.83
C ALA A 10 -11.57 -1.61 -7.53
N ASN A 11 -11.99 -1.58 -8.79
CA ASN A 11 -12.39 -0.38 -9.52
C ASN A 11 -13.86 -0.10 -9.19
N ILE A 12 -14.16 1.03 -8.56
CA ILE A 12 -15.54 1.54 -8.50
C ILE A 12 -15.74 2.48 -9.68
N ALA A 13 -16.51 1.96 -10.64
CA ALA A 13 -17.03 2.67 -11.78
C ALA A 13 -18.05 3.73 -11.33
N THR A 14 -17.96 4.87 -11.99
CA THR A 14 -18.94 5.95 -12.07
C THR A 14 -20.29 5.43 -12.58
N ASP A 15 -21.36 5.57 -11.79
CA ASP A 15 -22.74 5.50 -12.27
C ASP A 15 -23.32 6.92 -12.27
N GLY A 16 -23.55 7.44 -13.47
CA GLY A 16 -24.37 8.62 -13.66
C GLY A 16 -25.83 8.19 -13.75
N ARG A 17 -26.69 8.85 -12.98
CA ARG A 17 -28.13 8.82 -13.21
C ARG A 17 -28.71 10.22 -13.12
N GLN A 18 -29.27 10.65 -14.24
CA GLN A 18 -30.11 11.81 -14.39
C GLN A 18 -31.25 11.80 -13.35
N ASN A 19 -31.61 12.98 -12.86
CA ASN A 19 -33.02 13.35 -12.86
C ASN A 19 -33.17 14.81 -13.28
N PRO A 20 -33.96 15.10 -14.34
CA PRO A 20 -34.47 16.43 -14.62
C PRO A 20 -35.60 16.75 -13.63
N ASP A 21 -36.17 17.94 -13.74
CA ASP A 21 -37.31 18.45 -12.96
C ASP A 21 -36.90 19.28 -11.73
N THR A 22 -36.87 20.60 -11.90
CA THR A 22 -38.08 21.39 -11.63
C THR A 22 -37.87 22.84 -12.03
N ALA A 23 -38.87 23.36 -12.74
CA ALA A 23 -38.94 24.74 -13.21
C ALA A 23 -39.68 25.63 -12.20
N GLY A 24 -39.07 26.79 -11.93
CA GLY A 24 -39.74 28.05 -11.54
C GLY A 24 -39.89 28.36 -10.04
N PRO A 25 -40.26 29.61 -9.67
CA PRO A 25 -40.26 30.85 -10.45
C PRO A 25 -39.35 31.96 -9.87
N ALA A 26 -39.14 32.97 -10.70
CA ALA A 26 -38.44 34.20 -10.39
C ALA A 26 -39.12 35.03 -9.28
N SER A 27 -38.31 35.58 -8.37
CA SER A 27 -38.56 36.77 -7.55
C SER A 27 -37.16 37.25 -7.13
N GLY A 28 -36.63 38.41 -7.51
CA GLY A 28 -37.25 39.72 -7.53
C GLY A 28 -37.02 40.38 -6.17
N ALA A 29 -35.84 40.99 -5.96
CA ALA A 29 -35.57 42.17 -5.11
C ALA A 29 -34.05 42.36 -4.85
N ASP A 30 -33.51 43.37 -5.52
CA ASP A 30 -32.58 44.41 -5.02
C ASP A 30 -31.67 44.13 -3.80
N ARG A 31 -30.35 44.12 -4.03
CA ARG A 31 -29.43 45.19 -3.55
C ARG A 31 -27.97 44.93 -3.90
N GLU A 32 -27.40 45.94 -4.55
CA GLU A 32 -26.00 46.42 -4.60
C GLU A 32 -24.81 45.47 -4.40
N PRO A 33 -23.92 45.35 -5.42
CA PRO A 33 -22.52 45.03 -5.21
C PRO A 33 -21.64 46.29 -5.16
N LEU A 34 -21.00 46.54 -4.01
CA LEU A 34 -19.79 47.38 -3.90
C LEU A 34 -18.53 46.47 -3.96
N PRO A 35 -17.33 47.01 -4.21
CA PRO A 35 -16.83 47.43 -5.50
C PRO A 35 -15.59 46.60 -5.90
N CYS A 36 -15.54 46.09 -7.12
CA CYS A 36 -14.27 45.63 -7.69
C CYS A 36 -13.41 46.86 -8.06
N PRO A 37 -12.09 46.87 -7.76
CA PRO A 37 -11.23 47.99 -8.09
C PRO A 37 -10.90 47.98 -9.59
N CYS A 38 -11.61 48.79 -10.37
CA CYS A 38 -11.20 49.13 -11.72
C CYS A 38 -10.58 50.54 -11.70
N GLY A 39 -9.25 50.60 -11.79
CA GLY A 39 -8.55 51.84 -12.18
C GLY A 39 -8.88 52.22 -13.63
N PRO A 40 -8.75 53.51 -14.01
CA PRO A 40 -9.15 53.96 -15.33
C PRO A 40 -8.07 53.64 -16.35
N CYS A 41 -8.27 52.62 -17.18
CA CYS A 41 -7.64 52.60 -18.50
C CYS A 41 -8.57 53.35 -19.45
N VAL A 42 -8.20 54.60 -19.71
CA VAL A 42 -8.77 55.46 -20.75
C VAL A 42 -8.64 54.73 -22.09
N LEU A 43 -9.73 54.14 -22.59
CA LEU A 43 -9.81 53.74 -23.99
C LEU A 43 -10.45 54.89 -24.76
N SER A 44 -9.59 55.71 -25.35
CA SER A 44 -9.93 56.61 -26.45
C SER A 44 -10.74 55.86 -27.49
N SER A 45 -11.80 56.52 -27.95
CA SER A 45 -12.54 56.24 -29.18
C SER A 45 -11.66 55.69 -30.30
N LEU A 46 -11.99 54.51 -30.80
CA LEU A 46 -11.79 54.11 -32.20
C LEU A 46 -12.56 52.82 -32.44
N LEU A 47 -13.88 52.94 -32.58
CA LEU A 47 -14.72 51.90 -33.16
C LEU A 47 -14.75 52.07 -34.68
N GLU A 48 -13.59 52.00 -35.34
CA GLU A 48 -13.55 51.86 -36.79
C GLU A 48 -13.61 50.36 -37.12
N MET A 49 -14.82 49.88 -37.38
CA MET A 49 -15.08 48.57 -37.96
C MET A 49 -14.32 48.45 -39.30
N PRO A 50 -13.38 47.50 -39.46
CA PRO A 50 -12.73 47.33 -40.74
C PRO A 50 -13.68 46.66 -41.73
N LYS A 51 -13.76 47.23 -42.94
CA LYS A 51 -14.56 46.72 -44.06
C LYS A 51 -14.21 45.26 -44.36
N ARG A 52 -15.26 44.42 -44.50
CA ARG A 52 -15.16 43.03 -44.98
C ARG A 52 -14.37 42.98 -46.29
N GLY A 53 -13.18 42.36 -46.28
CA GLY A 53 -12.49 41.95 -47.52
C GLY A 53 -10.96 42.05 -47.57
N SER A 54 -10.29 42.75 -46.66
CA SER A 54 -8.84 43.04 -46.77
C SER A 54 -7.93 42.06 -45.99
N PRO A 55 -6.68 41.79 -46.44
CA PRO A 55 -5.75 40.87 -45.77
C PRO A 55 -5.35 41.32 -44.35
N MET A 56 -5.47 42.61 -44.03
CA MET A 56 -5.31 43.14 -42.66
C MET A 56 -6.41 42.70 -41.69
N PHE A 57 -7.60 42.33 -42.18
CA PHE A 57 -8.68 41.84 -41.30
C PHE A 57 -8.34 40.46 -40.73
N LYS A 58 -7.61 39.64 -41.51
CA LYS A 58 -7.18 38.31 -41.10
C LYS A 58 -6.09 38.38 -40.01
N THR A 59 -5.17 39.34 -40.10
CA THR A 59 -4.15 39.55 -39.08
C THR A 59 -4.74 40.15 -37.80
N ALA A 60 -5.70 41.08 -37.91
CA ALA A 60 -6.42 41.62 -36.75
C ALA A 60 -7.26 40.54 -36.04
N LEU A 61 -7.98 39.70 -36.79
CA LEU A 61 -8.75 38.60 -36.23
C LEU A 61 -7.85 37.53 -35.59
N SER A 62 -6.71 37.23 -36.22
CA SER A 62 -5.68 36.33 -35.66
C SER A 62 -5.08 36.88 -34.36
N ALA A 63 -4.81 38.18 -34.27
CA ALA A 63 -4.27 38.79 -33.06
C ALA A 63 -5.30 38.82 -31.92
N LEU A 64 -6.58 39.05 -32.25
CA LEU A 64 -7.68 39.00 -31.27
C LEU A 64 -7.91 37.57 -30.73
N LEU A 65 -7.87 36.57 -31.61
CA LEU A 65 -7.97 35.15 -31.22
C LEU A 65 -6.79 34.71 -30.36
N LEU A 66 -5.57 35.17 -30.65
CA LEU A 66 -4.38 34.85 -29.85
C LEU A 66 -4.41 35.55 -28.47
N GLY A 67 -4.96 36.76 -28.40
CA GLY A 67 -5.13 37.50 -27.13
C GLY A 67 -6.14 36.85 -26.18
N LEU A 68 -7.18 36.18 -26.71
CA LEU A 68 -8.21 35.52 -25.89
C LEU A 68 -7.69 34.26 -25.18
N PHE A 69 -6.62 33.64 -25.68
CA PHE A 69 -6.00 32.45 -25.05
C PHE A 69 -5.09 32.79 -23.86
N LEU A 70 -4.76 34.07 -23.61
CA LEU A 70 -3.90 34.49 -22.49
C LEU A 70 -4.69 34.82 -21.20
N LEU A 71 -5.99 34.53 -21.12
CA LEU A 71 -6.76 34.70 -19.90
C LEU A 71 -6.23 33.74 -18.81
N PRO A 72 -5.77 34.23 -17.64
CA PRO A 72 -5.33 33.36 -16.56
C PRO A 72 -6.51 32.55 -16.02
N ALA A 73 -6.40 31.21 -16.10
CA ALA A 73 -7.36 30.31 -15.48
C ALA A 73 -7.07 30.21 -13.97
N GLU A 74 -7.72 31.05 -13.16
CA GLU A 74 -7.69 30.95 -11.70
C GLU A 74 -8.57 29.77 -11.23
N ALA A 75 -7.94 28.65 -10.87
CA ALA A 75 -8.62 27.51 -10.26
C ALA A 75 -8.87 27.77 -8.76
N ALA A 76 -10.04 28.28 -8.40
CA ALA A 76 -10.46 28.45 -7.01
C ALA A 76 -11.15 27.18 -6.49
N MET A 77 -10.76 26.70 -5.31
CA MET A 77 -11.43 25.59 -4.63
C MET A 77 -12.27 26.14 -3.47
N PHE A 78 -13.49 25.66 -3.32
CA PHE A 78 -14.43 26.09 -2.28
C PHE A 78 -14.86 24.91 -1.42
N LYS A 79 -15.22 25.22 -0.19
CA LYS A 79 -15.83 24.30 0.78
C LYS A 79 -17.16 24.89 1.22
N TRP A 80 -18.22 24.10 1.17
CA TRP A 80 -19.54 24.50 1.69
C TRP A 80 -20.20 23.33 2.41
N LYS A 81 -21.27 23.61 3.16
CA LYS A 81 -22.17 22.58 3.67
C LYS A 81 -23.41 22.51 2.79
N ASP A 82 -23.83 21.31 2.44
CA ASP A 82 -25.09 21.08 1.74
C ASP A 82 -26.30 21.07 2.70
N GLU A 83 -27.51 20.88 2.16
CA GLU A 83 -28.76 20.87 2.96
C GLU A 83 -28.83 19.76 3.99
N HIS A 84 -27.98 18.74 3.89
CA HIS A 84 -27.88 17.63 4.83
C HIS A 84 -26.74 17.84 5.85
N GLY A 85 -26.09 19.00 5.80
CA GLY A 85 -24.98 19.36 6.68
C GLY A 85 -23.65 18.67 6.33
N VAL A 86 -23.56 17.99 5.19
CA VAL A 86 -22.34 17.33 4.73
C VAL A 86 -21.42 18.37 4.08
N THR A 87 -20.13 18.30 4.43
CA THR A 87 -19.13 19.21 3.85
C THR A 87 -18.74 18.74 2.45
N GLN A 88 -19.01 19.60 1.47
CA GLN A 88 -18.68 19.38 0.07
C GLN A 88 -17.50 20.27 -0.34
N PHE A 89 -16.73 19.79 -1.33
CA PHE A 89 -15.58 20.50 -1.89
C PHE A 89 -15.70 20.56 -3.41
N GLY A 90 -15.52 21.74 -4.01
CA GLY A 90 -15.60 21.89 -5.46
C GLY A 90 -15.24 23.29 -5.94
N GLN A 91 -15.15 23.46 -7.27
CA GLN A 91 -14.82 24.75 -7.89
C GLN A 91 -16.04 25.67 -8.06
N TYR A 92 -17.24 25.09 -8.12
CA TYR A 92 -18.50 25.80 -8.35
C TYR A 92 -19.50 25.46 -7.24
N PRO A 93 -19.59 26.28 -6.18
CA PRO A 93 -20.63 26.09 -5.18
C PRO A 93 -22.02 26.40 -5.77
N PRO A 94 -23.08 25.69 -5.34
CA PRO A 94 -24.45 26.00 -5.75
C PRO A 94 -24.89 27.41 -5.30
N ALA A 95 -25.88 28.00 -5.97
CA ALA A 95 -26.36 29.32 -5.60
C ALA A 95 -27.11 29.27 -4.24
N GLY A 96 -26.87 30.26 -3.38
CA GLY A 96 -27.58 30.39 -2.10
C GLY A 96 -26.96 29.64 -0.92
N VAL A 97 -25.83 28.94 -1.11
CA VAL A 97 -25.06 28.35 0.01
C VAL A 97 -23.90 29.24 0.42
N GLU A 98 -23.62 29.28 1.73
CA GLU A 98 -22.40 29.91 2.24
C GLU A 98 -21.19 29.03 1.89
N ALA A 99 -20.34 29.53 0.99
CA ALA A 99 -19.16 28.83 0.50
C ALA A 99 -17.87 29.57 0.91
N GLU A 100 -16.96 28.84 1.53
CA GLU A 100 -15.65 29.33 1.94
C GLU A 100 -14.62 29.03 0.85
N ARG A 101 -13.93 30.07 0.33
CA ARG A 101 -12.82 29.89 -0.62
C ARG A 101 -11.61 29.34 0.11
N LEU A 102 -11.21 28.12 -0.24
CA LEU A 102 -9.99 27.52 0.26
C LEU A 102 -8.78 28.19 -0.38
N ARG A 103 -7.82 28.58 0.47
CA ARG A 103 -6.49 28.98 0.04
C ARG A 103 -5.57 27.79 0.14
N ALA A 104 -4.62 27.69 -0.79
CA ALA A 104 -3.56 26.71 -0.66
C ALA A 104 -2.85 26.93 0.69
N PRO A 105 -2.58 25.86 1.47
CA PRO A 105 -1.79 26.00 2.68
C PRO A 105 -0.42 26.60 2.33
N PRO A 106 0.18 27.38 3.25
CA PRO A 106 1.52 27.88 3.04
C PRO A 106 2.47 26.70 2.81
N ARG A 107 3.55 26.94 2.05
CA ARG A 107 4.62 25.94 1.93
C ARG A 107 5.06 25.56 3.35
N PRO A 108 5.21 24.27 3.68
CA PRO A 108 5.67 23.86 4.99
C PRO A 108 7.00 24.56 5.31
N GLU A 109 7.06 25.15 6.51
CA GLU A 109 8.26 25.82 7.01
C GLU A 109 9.30 24.76 7.40
N GLY A 110 10.49 24.84 6.81
CA GLY A 110 11.60 23.95 7.11
C GLY A 110 12.50 23.65 5.91
N ASP A 111 13.68 23.13 6.20
CA ASP A 111 14.60 22.65 5.17
C ASP A 111 14.05 21.34 4.56
N PRO A 112 13.75 21.31 3.25
CA PRO A 112 13.27 20.12 2.57
C PRO A 112 14.29 18.97 2.61
N GLU A 113 15.59 19.27 2.72
CA GLU A 113 16.64 18.25 2.81
C GLU A 113 16.60 17.54 4.17
N ALA A 114 16.56 18.29 5.27
CA ALA A 114 16.36 17.74 6.61
C ALA A 114 15.06 16.92 6.76
N ALA A 115 13.99 17.29 6.04
CA ALA A 115 12.75 16.51 6.03
C ALA A 115 12.93 15.14 5.32
N ARG A 116 13.67 15.12 4.22
CA ARG A 116 14.01 13.88 3.49
C ARG A 116 14.91 12.97 4.30
N GLN A 117 15.97 13.52 4.90
CA GLN A 117 16.88 12.76 5.76
C GLN A 117 16.14 12.06 6.92
N ARG A 118 15.22 12.75 7.60
CA ARG A 118 14.39 12.15 8.65
C ARG A 118 13.43 11.07 8.15
N LEU A 119 12.96 11.17 6.91
CA LEU A 119 12.15 10.12 6.31
C LEU A 119 13.01 8.90 6.00
N ASP A 120 14.18 9.10 5.39
CA ASP A 120 15.12 8.04 5.05
C ASP A 120 15.59 7.30 6.30
N GLU A 121 15.94 8.02 7.36
CA GLU A 121 16.34 7.41 8.64
C GLU A 121 15.23 6.53 9.22
N ARG A 122 13.97 6.99 9.22
CA ARG A 122 12.84 6.19 9.68
C ARG A 122 12.62 4.94 8.82
N LEU A 123 12.76 5.07 7.51
CA LEU A 123 12.65 3.93 6.59
C LEU A 123 13.77 2.91 6.82
N GLN A 124 15.00 3.36 7.09
CA GLN A 124 16.10 2.47 7.44
C GLN A 124 15.86 1.75 8.76
N GLN A 125 15.43 2.48 9.80
CA GLN A 125 15.10 1.89 11.10
C GLN A 125 13.97 0.85 10.98
N GLU A 126 12.93 1.12 10.19
CA GLU A 126 11.85 0.16 9.95
C GLU A 126 12.35 -1.10 9.23
N ARG A 127 13.24 -0.95 8.24
CA ARG A 127 13.87 -2.09 7.54
C ARG A 127 14.70 -2.92 8.50
N GLU A 128 15.57 -2.29 9.29
CA GLU A 128 16.39 -3.00 10.28
C GLU A 128 15.54 -3.75 11.30
N GLN A 129 14.46 -3.15 11.80
CA GLN A 129 13.55 -3.81 12.74
C GLN A 129 12.87 -5.02 12.10
N LYS A 130 12.41 -4.89 10.85
CA LYS A 130 11.81 -6.00 10.09
C LYS A 130 12.81 -7.13 9.85
N ASP A 131 14.04 -6.80 9.49
CA ASP A 131 15.09 -7.80 9.26
C ASP A 131 15.45 -8.53 10.55
N ARG A 132 15.64 -7.80 11.66
CA ARG A 132 15.87 -8.41 12.99
C ARG A 132 14.72 -9.33 13.41
N ALA A 133 13.48 -8.88 13.28
CA ALA A 133 12.30 -9.71 13.60
C ALA A 133 12.25 -10.99 12.74
N ARG A 134 12.61 -10.88 11.45
CA ARG A 134 12.66 -12.02 10.53
C ARG A 134 13.78 -13.00 10.89
N GLU A 135 14.95 -12.49 11.29
CA GLU A 135 16.07 -13.32 11.75
C GLU A 135 15.74 -14.05 13.06
N GLU A 136 15.15 -13.36 14.03
CA GLU A 136 14.70 -13.95 15.28
C GLU A 136 13.63 -15.03 15.06
N ALA A 137 12.65 -14.78 14.19
CA ALA A 137 11.64 -15.75 13.83
C ALA A 137 12.26 -17.00 13.16
N GLN A 138 13.21 -16.81 12.24
CA GLN A 138 13.92 -17.91 11.60
C GLN A 138 14.77 -18.70 12.60
N LYS A 139 15.48 -18.02 13.50
CA LYS A 139 16.29 -18.65 14.54
C LYS A 139 15.40 -19.48 15.47
N SER A 140 14.30 -18.89 15.97
CA SER A 140 13.33 -19.62 16.81
C SER A 140 12.73 -20.84 16.11
N ALA A 141 12.41 -20.73 14.81
CA ALA A 141 11.90 -21.86 14.04
C ALA A 141 12.96 -22.98 13.90
N ARG A 142 14.21 -22.63 13.61
CA ARG A 142 15.33 -23.57 13.53
C ARG A 142 15.60 -24.24 14.87
N ASP A 143 15.60 -23.49 15.96
CA ASP A 143 15.83 -24.01 17.31
C ASP A 143 14.73 -25.01 17.70
N LYS A 144 13.46 -24.68 17.43
CA LYS A 144 12.32 -25.60 17.66
C LYS A 144 12.40 -26.85 16.79
N GLU A 145 12.78 -26.72 15.52
CA GLU A 145 12.95 -27.87 14.65
C GLU A 145 14.10 -28.77 15.12
N GLN A 146 15.22 -28.18 15.54
CA GLN A 146 16.37 -28.90 16.07
C GLN A 146 16.03 -29.62 17.38
N GLU A 147 15.29 -28.97 18.29
CA GLU A 147 14.79 -29.59 19.51
C GLU A 147 13.85 -30.77 19.20
N ALA A 148 12.89 -30.60 18.30
CA ALA A 148 11.99 -31.67 17.88
C ALA A 148 12.75 -32.84 17.22
N ARG A 149 13.78 -32.56 16.41
CA ARG A 149 14.66 -33.58 15.81
C ARG A 149 15.43 -34.34 16.89
N ARG A 150 15.97 -33.65 17.89
CA ARG A 150 16.70 -34.26 19.02
C ARG A 150 15.79 -35.14 19.86
N SER A 151 14.61 -34.67 20.22
CA SER A 151 13.61 -35.44 20.96
C SER A 151 13.22 -36.74 20.22
N ARG A 152 12.90 -36.65 18.92
CA ARG A 152 12.62 -37.84 18.10
C ARG A 152 13.79 -38.81 18.01
N ALA A 153 15.02 -38.31 17.92
CA ALA A 153 16.21 -39.13 17.91
C ALA A 153 16.40 -39.87 19.25
N CYS A 154 16.18 -39.18 20.37
CA CYS A 154 16.20 -39.77 21.70
C CYS A 154 15.16 -40.88 21.86
N GLU A 155 13.90 -40.62 21.48
CA GLU A 155 12.83 -41.61 21.51
C GLU A 155 13.15 -42.85 20.67
N ALA A 156 13.69 -42.64 19.47
CA ALA A 156 14.10 -43.72 18.58
C ALA A 156 15.21 -44.58 19.20
N ALA A 157 16.23 -43.96 19.80
CA ALA A 157 17.33 -44.66 20.45
C ALA A 157 16.85 -45.45 21.68
N ARG A 158 15.99 -44.85 22.53
CA ARG A 158 15.34 -45.55 23.66
C ARG A 158 14.52 -46.76 23.20
N LYS A 159 13.77 -46.60 22.11
CA LYS A 159 12.95 -47.68 21.53
C LYS A 159 13.82 -48.80 20.96
N ASP A 160 14.93 -48.47 20.29
CA ASP A 160 15.86 -49.45 19.75
C ASP A 160 16.52 -50.23 20.88
N LEU A 161 17.04 -49.55 21.90
CA LEU A 161 17.61 -50.18 23.11
C LEU A 161 16.61 -51.15 23.75
N LYS A 162 15.36 -50.70 23.97
CA LYS A 162 14.31 -51.56 24.54
C LYS A 162 14.01 -52.76 23.65
N THR A 163 14.07 -52.61 22.34
CA THR A 163 13.83 -53.69 21.37
C THR A 163 14.97 -54.71 21.40
N LEU A 164 16.22 -54.26 21.49
CA LEU A 164 17.40 -55.11 21.55
C LEU A 164 17.49 -55.87 22.89
N GLN A 165 17.12 -55.21 24.00
CA GLN A 165 17.12 -55.75 25.36
C GLN A 165 16.01 -56.76 25.64
N ARG A 166 14.81 -56.62 25.05
CA ARG A 166 13.71 -57.59 25.22
C ARG A 166 14.06 -59.01 24.74
N GLY A 167 15.15 -59.20 24.01
CA GLY A 167 15.58 -60.51 23.55
C GLY A 167 14.83 -61.00 22.31
N GLY A 168 15.11 -62.25 21.90
CA GLY A 168 14.44 -62.94 20.79
C GLY A 168 15.15 -62.87 19.44
N ASN A 169 14.85 -63.85 18.57
CA ASN A 169 15.36 -63.94 17.20
C ASN A 169 14.57 -63.02 16.27
N ARG A 170 14.76 -61.70 16.40
CA ARG A 170 14.18 -60.73 15.48
C ARG A 170 15.00 -60.68 14.19
N ARG A 171 14.31 -60.85 13.06
CA ARG A 171 14.88 -60.65 11.72
C ARG A 171 15.13 -59.17 11.47
N VAL A 172 16.29 -58.84 10.91
CA VAL A 172 16.73 -57.49 10.57
C VAL A 172 17.05 -57.43 9.09
N ARG A 173 16.57 -56.38 8.43
CA ARG A 173 16.90 -56.10 7.02
C ARG A 173 18.23 -55.34 6.95
N LEU A 174 19.17 -55.83 6.16
CA LEU A 174 20.44 -55.17 5.87
C LEU A 174 20.29 -54.12 4.77
N PRO A 175 21.30 -53.24 4.59
CA PRO A 175 21.33 -52.26 3.49
C PRO A 175 21.23 -52.87 2.10
N ASP A 176 21.68 -54.12 1.93
CA ASP A 176 21.61 -54.90 0.69
C ASP A 176 20.20 -55.50 0.41
N GLY A 177 19.24 -55.27 1.31
CA GLY A 177 17.87 -55.79 1.21
C GLY A 177 17.68 -57.21 1.74
N THR A 178 18.76 -57.92 2.11
CA THR A 178 18.68 -59.25 2.71
C THR A 178 18.15 -59.19 4.14
N VAL A 179 17.51 -60.28 4.60
CA VAL A 179 16.93 -60.37 5.93
C VAL A 179 17.65 -61.46 6.72
N THR A 180 18.33 -61.09 7.79
CA THR A 180 19.10 -62.02 8.64
C THR A 180 18.76 -61.85 10.13
N TYR A 181 19.33 -62.70 10.98
CA TYR A 181 19.30 -62.54 12.43
C TYR A 181 20.59 -61.87 12.93
N LEU A 182 20.48 -61.08 14.00
CA LEU A 182 21.66 -60.52 14.65
C LEU A 182 22.37 -61.60 15.47
N THR A 183 23.70 -61.68 15.33
CA THR A 183 24.53 -62.43 16.28
C THR A 183 24.52 -61.78 17.66
N ALA A 184 25.02 -62.47 18.68
CA ALA A 184 25.13 -61.91 20.03
C ALA A 184 26.02 -60.66 20.07
N GLU A 185 27.15 -60.70 19.36
CA GLU A 185 28.10 -59.60 19.25
C GLU A 185 27.48 -58.41 18.51
N GLN A 186 26.79 -58.65 17.40
CA GLN A 186 26.11 -57.59 16.65
C GLN A 186 24.98 -56.94 17.46
N ARG A 187 24.26 -57.73 18.27
CA ARG A 187 23.26 -57.20 19.21
C ARG A 187 23.93 -56.30 20.25
N GLN A 188 25.03 -56.74 20.85
CA GLN A 188 25.74 -55.96 21.87
C GLN A 188 26.26 -54.64 21.31
N GLN A 189 26.89 -54.67 20.13
CA GLN A 189 27.35 -53.45 19.46
C GLN A 189 26.22 -52.44 19.18
N ARG A 190 25.02 -52.92 18.82
CA ARG A 190 23.87 -52.04 18.63
C ARG A 190 23.33 -51.48 19.94
N ILE A 191 23.36 -52.27 21.01
CA ILE A 191 23.00 -51.82 22.36
C ILE A 191 23.93 -50.70 22.80
N ASP A 192 25.25 -50.87 22.61
CA ASP A 192 26.25 -49.88 23.00
C ASP A 192 26.08 -48.57 22.20
N LYS A 193 25.89 -48.68 20.87
CA LYS A 193 25.55 -47.52 20.02
C LYS A 193 24.25 -46.83 20.43
N ALA A 194 23.21 -47.59 20.77
CA ALA A 194 21.94 -47.01 21.22
C ALA A 194 22.11 -46.26 22.55
N ARG A 195 22.96 -46.75 23.47
CA ARG A 195 23.30 -46.06 24.72
C ARG A 195 24.07 -44.77 24.46
N GLU A 196 25.10 -44.81 23.62
CA GLU A 196 25.85 -43.61 23.22
C GLU A 196 24.93 -42.55 22.58
N GLN A 197 24.00 -42.98 21.73
CA GLN A 197 23.01 -42.08 21.12
C GLN A 197 22.08 -41.47 22.16
N ILE A 198 21.63 -42.24 23.15
CA ILE A 198 20.83 -41.72 24.27
C ILE A 198 21.62 -40.65 25.03
N GLU A 199 22.86 -40.93 25.39
CA GLU A 199 23.73 -39.97 26.10
C GLU A 199 23.99 -38.70 25.29
N ALA A 200 24.14 -38.81 23.96
CA ALA A 200 24.39 -37.67 23.09
C ALA A 200 23.14 -36.84 22.74
N THR A 201 21.96 -37.47 22.65
CA THR A 201 20.75 -36.83 22.11
C THR A 201 19.71 -36.50 23.17
N CYS A 202 19.53 -37.38 24.17
CA CYS A 202 18.57 -37.19 25.24
C CYS A 202 19.08 -36.17 26.25
N THR A 203 18.25 -35.20 26.59
CA THR A 203 18.49 -34.34 27.76
C THR A 203 17.83 -34.96 28.99
N GLU A 204 18.32 -34.66 30.19
CA GLU A 204 17.85 -35.21 31.48
C GLU A 204 16.33 -35.01 31.76
N LYS A 205 15.66 -34.16 30.96
CA LYS A 205 14.24 -33.83 31.09
C LYS A 205 13.25 -34.81 30.46
N ASP A 206 13.70 -35.79 29.66
CA ASP A 206 12.87 -36.81 28.99
C ASP A 206 12.88 -38.16 29.72
#